data_AF-A0A0D1V5Y7-F1
#
_entry.id   AF-A0A0D1V5Y7-F1
#
_cell.length_a   1.000
_cell.length_b   1.000
_cell.length_c   1.000
_cell.angle_alpha   90.00
_cell.angle_beta   90.00
_cell.angle_gamma   90.00
#
_symmetry.space_group_name_H-M   'P 1'
#
loop_
_entity.id
_entity.type
_entity.pdbx_description
1 polymer ?
#
loop_
_entity_poly.entity_id
_entity_poly.type
_entity_poly.pdbx_seq_one_letter_code
_entity_poly.pdbx_strand_id
1 'polypeptide(L)' 'MRQWLLSMWHRGWGHYHVWHIALYRAAGHERKQSADLERHFERFNHHVGCLLSLEKNESVYNK' A
#
# COMPACT_ATOMS: atom_id res chain seq x y z
N MET A 1 -13.45 -4.48 -13.82
CA MET A 1 -13.16 -5.64 -12.94
C MET A 1 -11.73 -5.61 -12.39
N ARG A 2 -10.70 -5.30 -13.21
CA ARG A 2 -9.30 -5.14 -12.74
C ARG A 2 -9.10 -4.10 -11.63
N GLN A 3 -9.63 -2.88 -11.77
CA GLN A 3 -9.50 -1.83 -10.75
C GLN A 3 -10.09 -2.20 -9.39
N TRP A 4 -11.21 -2.93 -9.37
CA TRP A 4 -11.83 -3.41 -8.13
C TRP A 4 -10.96 -4.46 -7.43
N LEU A 5 -10.41 -5.41 -8.19
CA LEU A 5 -9.45 -6.40 -7.66
C LEU A 5 -8.19 -5.72 -7.11
N LEU A 6 -7.63 -4.74 -7.83
CA LEU A 6 -6.46 -3.98 -7.38
C LEU A 6 -6.74 -3.20 -6.10
N SER A 7 -7.93 -2.59 -6.00
CA SER A 7 -8.37 -1.84 -4.81
C SER A 7 -8.58 -2.75 -3.60
N MET A 8 -9.19 -3.92 -3.79
CA MET A 8 -9.34 -4.93 -2.72
C MET A 8 -8.00 -5.47 -2.25
N TRP A 9 -7.12 -5.80 -3.20
CA TRP A 9 -5.76 -6.25 -2.91
C TRP A 9 -4.99 -5.20 -2.11
N HIS A 10 -5.03 -3.94 -2.56
CA HIS A 10 -4.38 -2.81 -1.88
C HIS A 10 -4.83 -2.68 -0.43
N ARG A 11 -6.13 -2.77 -0.18
CA ARG A 11 -6.70 -2.68 1.16
C ARG A 11 -6.21 -3.81 2.06
N GLY A 12 -6.20 -5.05 1.56
CA GLY A 12 -5.70 -6.22 2.31
C GLY A 12 -4.22 -6.08 2.68
N TRP A 13 -3.38 -5.74 1.70
CA TRP A 13 -1.95 -5.53 1.93
C TRP A 13 -1.65 -4.32 2.82
N GLY A 14 -2.45 -3.27 2.74
CA GLY A 14 -2.33 -2.11 3.62
C GLY A 14 -2.60 -2.46 5.09
N HIS A 15 -3.65 -3.25 5.36
CA HIS A 15 -3.91 -3.75 6.71
C HIS A 15 -2.78 -4.64 7.24
N TYR A 16 -2.23 -5.52 6.39
CA TYR A 16 -1.07 -6.34 6.76
C TYR A 16 0.14 -5.48 7.14
N HIS A 17 0.47 -4.44 6.36
CA HIS A 17 1.64 -3.59 6.64
C HIS A 17 1.50 -2.82 7.96
N VAL A 18 0.31 -2.29 8.24
CA VAL A 18 0.03 -1.58 9.51
C VAL A 18 0.19 -2.54 10.69
N TRP A 19 -0.39 -3.74 10.60
CA TRP A 19 -0.24 -4.76 11.64
C TRP A 19 1.23 -5.16 11.81
N HIS A 20 1.96 -5.36 10.72
CA HIS A 20 3.37 -5.74 10.73
C HIS A 20 4.26 -4.67 11.38
N ILE A 21 4.05 -3.38 11.08
CA ILE A 21 4.76 -2.26 11.72
C ILE A 21 4.46 -2.23 13.23
N ALA A 22 3.20 -2.41 13.62
CA ALA A 22 2.80 -2.44 15.02
C ALA A 22 3.46 -3.61 15.78
N LEU A 23 3.53 -4.79 15.16
CA LEU A 23 4.21 -5.95 15.71
C LEU A 23 5.70 -5.70 15.91
N TYR A 24 6.39 -5.12 14.91
CA TYR A 24 7.81 -4.78 15.01
C TYR A 24 8.08 -3.80 16.16
N ARG A 25 7.22 -2.79 16.33
CA ARG A 25 7.31 -1.85 17.46
C ARG A 25 7.10 -2.56 18.81
N ALA A 26 6.10 -3.43 18.89
CA ALA A 26 5.78 -4.18 20.12
C ALA A 26 6.89 -5.18 20.51
N ALA A 27 7.57 -5.76 19.53
CA ALA A 27 8.69 -6.68 19.74
C ALA A 27 10.00 -5.96 20.14
N GLY A 28 10.00 -4.63 20.29
CA GLY A 28 11.16 -3.88 20.77
C GLY A 28 12.25 -3.66 19.71
N HIS A 29 11.92 -3.82 18.43
CA HIS A 29 12.86 -3.48 17.35
C HIS A 29 13.26 -2.00 17.41
N GLU A 30 14.48 -1.70 16.99
CA GLU A 30 14.99 -0.33 16.99
C GLU A 30 14.05 0.61 16.22
N ARG A 31 13.89 1.84 16.74
CA ARG A 31 13.06 2.89 16.10
C ARG A 31 13.36 3.04 14.61
N LYS A 32 14.63 2.92 14.22
CA LYS A 32 15.08 2.99 12.82
C LYS A 32 14.42 1.93 11.94
N GLN A 33 14.33 0.68 12.39
CA GLN A 33 13.72 -0.41 11.64
C GLN A 33 12.20 -0.19 11.44
N SER A 34 11.52 0.31 12.48
CA SER A 34 10.09 0.65 12.36
C SER A 34 9.83 1.84 11.41
N ALA A 35 10.73 2.82 11.38
CA ALA A 35 10.64 3.97 10.48
C ALA A 35 10.92 3.58 9.02
N ASP A 36 11.85 2.66 8.78
CA ASP A 36 12.11 2.13 7.44
C ASP A 36 10.91 1.33 6.89
N LEU A 37 10.18 0.64 7.77
CA LEU A 37 8.93 -0.04 7.40
C LEU A 37 7.79 0.94 7.10
N GLU A 38 7.66 2.02 7.87
CA GLU A 38 6.69 3.09 7.57
C GLU A 38 6.97 3.74 6.21
N ARG A 39 8.24 4.06 5.92
CA ARG A 39 8.64 4.61 4.62
C ARG A 39 8.35 3.64 3.46
N HIS A 40 8.52 2.33 3.68
CA HIS A 40 8.12 1.32 2.69
C HIS A 40 6.61 1.32 2.46
N PHE A 41 5.82 1.40 3.53
CA PHE A 41 4.36 1.45 3.43
C PHE A 41 3.86 2.70 2.70
N GLU A 42 4.47 3.87 2.94
CA GLU A 42 4.17 5.10 2.20
C GLU A 42 4.45 4.96 0.70
N ARG A 43 5.62 4.42 0.33
CA ARG A 43 5.97 4.18 -1.08
C ARG A 43 5.02 3.20 -1.75
N PHE A 44 4.66 2.13 -1.05
CA PHE A 44 3.67 1.17 -1.51
C PHE A 44 2.33 1.85 -1.81
N ASN A 45 1.81 2.65 -0.88
CA ASN A 45 0.55 3.39 -1.08
C ASN A 45 0.64 4.36 -2.26
N HIS A 46 1.76 5.06 -2.40
CA HIS A 46 1.98 5.98 -3.51
C HIS A 46 1.96 5.25 -4.87
N HIS A 47 2.70 4.15 -5.02
CA HIS A 47 2.74 3.38 -6.26
C HIS A 47 1.37 2.81 -6.64
N VAL A 48 0.64 2.25 -5.67
CA VAL A 48 -0.69 1.70 -5.94
C VAL A 48 -1.69 2.82 -6.29
N GLY A 49 -1.57 3.99 -5.66
CA GLY A 49 -2.36 5.18 -6.02
C GLY A 49 -2.11 5.65 -7.46
N CYS A 50 -0.86 5.62 -7.91
CA CYS A 50 -0.51 5.91 -9.31
C CYS A 50 -1.10 4.88 -10.27
N LEU A 51 -1.00 3.58 -9.97
CA LEU A 51 -1.59 2.51 -10.79
C LEU A 51 -3.11 2.64 -10.92
N LEU A 52 -3.80 2.89 -9.80
CA LEU A 52 -5.26 3.10 -9.80
C LEU A 52 -5.67 4.34 -10.62
N SER A 53 -4.84 5.39 -10.60
CA SER A 53 -5.06 6.61 -11.38
C SER A 53 -4.83 6.38 -12.89
N LEU A 54 -3.79 5.63 -13.25
CA LEU A 54 -3.51 5.24 -14.63
C LEU A 54 -4.64 4.37 -15.20
N GLU A 55 -5.08 3.33 -14.49
CA GLU A 55 -6.20 2.50 -14.93
C GLU A 55 -7.48 3.31 -15.14
N LYS A 56 -7.74 4.30 -14.26
CA LYS A 56 -8.91 5.18 -14.41
C LYS A 56 -8.82 6.01 -15.69
N ASN A 57 -7.65 6.58 -15.98
CA ASN A 57 -7.44 7.39 -17.18
C ASN A 57 -7.54 6.53 -18.45
N GLU A 58 -6.90 5.36 -18.50
CA GLU A 58 -7.01 4.43 -19.63
C GLU A 58 -8.45 3.96 -19.87
N SER A 59 -9.21 3.72 -18.79
CA SER A 59 -10.63 3.35 -18.90
C SER A 59 -11.52 4.48 -19.43
N VAL A 60 -11.09 5.75 -19.33
CA VAL A 60 -11.83 6.90 -19.87
C VAL A 60 -11.52 7.09 -21.36
N TYR A 61 -10.29 6.82 -21.79
CA TYR A 61 -9.89 6.95 -23.20
C TYR A 61 -10.28 5.76 -24.09
N ASN A 62 -10.47 4.57 -23.52
CA ASN A 62 -10.91 3.36 -24.25
C ASN A 62 -12.45 3.15 -24.24
N LYS A 63 -13.23 4.19 -23.97
CA LYS A 63 -14.70 4.20 -24.05
C LYS A 63 -15.16 5.05 -25.22
#